data_AF-Q6W3L5-F1
#
_entry.id   AF-Q6W3L5-F1
#
_cell.length_a   1.000
_cell.length_b   1.000
_cell.length_c   1.000
_cell.angle_alpha   90.00
_cell.angle_beta   90.00
_cell.angle_gamma   90.00
#
_symmetry.space_group_name_H-M   'P 1'
#
loop_
_entity.id
_entity.type
_entity.pdbx_description
1 polymer ?
#
loop_
_entity_poly.entity_id
_entity_poly.type
_entity_poly.pdbx_seq_one_letter_code
_entity_poly.pdbx_strand_id
1 'polypeptide(L)'
;MRAIMVDADIYYLLLAFILFNLSKIVGSIRLNRYFRAVGIELSELDALRLYYIGMFYNLFLPTGLGGDGYKIYALNRRYKTKISKLIPLFLLDRLSGLIPLILFGAVLLLFSRFNKDIYISYLAYGTILLSIPALYLLNLYLFRDYIKIFLATLSLGAVLQLLQLISALLIVYAISQQDNSIEFLTLFLISSIVAVLPISIGGVGVRELTFLYGLNYIGLDSDVGVVFSIIFFIITVTSSIVGGVLKSI
;
A
#
# COMPACT_ATOMS: atom_id res chain seq x y z
N MET A 1 14.56 -2.99 -22.23
CA MET A 1 14.50 -2.02 -21.11
C MET A 1 14.69 -0.54 -21.50
N ARG A 2 15.82 -0.12 -22.11
CA ARG A 2 16.06 1.32 -22.43
C ARG A 2 15.05 1.94 -23.39
N ALA A 3 14.59 1.21 -24.42
CA ALA A 3 13.62 1.76 -25.37
C ALA A 3 12.24 2.05 -24.74
N ILE A 4 11.76 1.18 -23.85
CA ILE A 4 10.44 1.30 -23.20
C ILE A 4 10.39 2.47 -22.20
N MET A 5 11.49 2.78 -21.52
CA MET A 5 11.55 3.94 -20.63
C MET A 5 11.60 5.28 -21.38
N VAL A 6 12.05 5.29 -22.63
CA VAL A 6 12.21 6.52 -23.42
C VAL A 6 10.90 6.98 -24.05
N ASP A 7 9.96 6.06 -24.31
CA ASP A 7 8.63 6.37 -24.87
C ASP A 7 7.53 6.49 -23.82
N ALA A 8 7.87 6.43 -22.53
CA ALA A 8 6.86 6.53 -21.47
C ALA A 8 6.27 7.94 -21.42
N ASP A 9 4.95 8.05 -21.54
CA ASP A 9 4.28 9.35 -21.53
C ASP A 9 4.35 9.99 -20.13
N ILE A 10 5.13 11.07 -20.07
CA ILE A 10 5.43 11.83 -18.86
C ILE A 10 4.17 12.38 -18.19
N TYR A 11 3.12 12.69 -18.95
CA TYR A 11 1.87 13.24 -18.42
C TYR A 11 1.19 12.25 -17.49
N TYR A 12 1.06 10.98 -17.92
CA TYR A 12 0.49 9.92 -17.09
C TYR A 12 1.36 9.63 -15.85
N LEU A 13 2.69 9.68 -15.98
CA LEU A 13 3.60 9.51 -14.84
C LEU A 13 3.45 10.64 -13.80
N LEU A 14 3.27 11.89 -14.25
CA LEU A 14 3.03 13.03 -13.37
C LEU A 14 1.70 12.88 -12.61
N LEU A 15 0.64 12.47 -13.30
CA LEU A 15 -0.65 12.22 -12.66
C LEU A 15 -0.58 11.02 -11.70
N ALA A 16 0.15 9.96 -12.06
CA ALA A 16 0.40 8.82 -11.18
C ALA A 16 1.12 9.24 -9.90
N PHE A 17 2.11 10.14 -9.99
CA PHE A 17 2.83 10.70 -8.85
C PHE A 17 1.91 11.52 -7.94
N ILE A 18 1.04 12.36 -8.51
CA ILE A 18 0.06 13.16 -7.75
C ILE A 18 -0.90 12.24 -7.00
N LEU A 19 -1.52 11.26 -7.67
CA LEU A 19 -2.45 10.32 -7.04
C LEU A 19 -1.78 9.47 -5.96
N PHE A 20 -0.54 9.05 -6.18
CA PHE A 20 0.24 8.36 -5.17
C PHE A 20 0.39 9.21 -3.91
N ASN A 21 0.73 10.49 -4.03
CA ASN A 21 0.87 11.39 -2.88
C ASN A 21 -0.48 11.71 -2.21
N LEU A 22 -1.56 11.87 -2.98
CA LEU A 22 -2.91 11.97 -2.42
C LEU A 22 -3.25 10.73 -1.57
N SER A 23 -2.84 9.53 -2.00
CA SER A 23 -3.03 8.31 -1.21
C SER A 23 -2.30 8.38 0.14
N LYS A 24 -1.15 9.07 0.22
CA LYS A 24 -0.39 9.25 1.47
C LYS A 24 -1.04 10.25 2.41
N ILE A 25 -1.68 11.28 1.88
CA ILE A 25 -2.51 12.20 2.67
C ILE A 25 -3.66 11.44 3.32
N VAL A 26 -4.39 10.62 2.55
CA VAL A 26 -5.47 9.77 3.08
C VAL A 26 -4.94 8.79 4.14
N GLY A 27 -3.79 8.17 3.89
CA GLY A 27 -3.13 7.26 4.83
C GLY A 27 -2.73 7.94 6.13
N SER A 28 -2.24 9.18 6.05
CA SER A 28 -1.91 9.99 7.23
C SER A 28 -3.16 10.32 8.06
N ILE A 29 -4.23 10.78 7.42
CA ILE A 29 -5.52 11.07 8.10
C ILE A 29 -6.05 9.81 8.78
N ARG A 30 -5.98 8.66 8.10
CA ARG A 30 -6.38 7.36 8.66
C ARG A 30 -5.57 7.02 9.91
N LEU A 31 -4.24 7.12 9.83
CA LEU A 31 -3.35 6.86 10.96
C LEU A 31 -3.60 7.82 12.13
N ASN A 32 -3.88 9.09 11.83
CA ASN A 32 -4.18 10.10 12.86
C ASN A 32 -5.46 9.78 13.64
N ARG A 33 -6.44 9.09 13.04
CA ARG A 33 -7.62 8.61 13.78
C ARG A 33 -7.26 7.58 14.85
N TYR A 34 -6.28 6.71 14.59
CA TYR A 34 -5.77 5.78 15.60
C TYR A 34 -5.04 6.51 16.73
N PHE A 35 -4.29 7.57 16.43
CA PHE A 35 -3.65 8.41 17.44
C PHE A 35 -4.68 9.09 18.36
N ARG A 36 -5.74 9.67 17.78
CA ARG A 36 -6.85 10.26 18.55
C ARG A 36 -7.53 9.26 19.47
N ALA A 37 -7.66 7.99 19.06
CA ALA A 37 -8.27 6.94 19.89
C ALA A 37 -7.49 6.64 21.18
N VAL A 38 -6.20 6.96 21.24
CA VAL A 38 -5.37 6.83 22.46
C VAL A 38 -5.09 8.17 23.14
N GLY A 39 -5.79 9.23 22.75
CA GLY A 39 -5.64 10.58 23.32
C GLY A 39 -4.46 11.38 22.77
N ILE A 40 -3.88 10.99 21.62
CA ILE A 40 -2.84 11.77 20.94
C ILE A 40 -3.51 12.67 19.91
N GLU A 41 -3.47 13.97 20.16
CA GLU A 41 -3.99 14.98 19.25
C GLU A 41 -2.85 15.58 18.42
N LEU A 42 -2.71 15.08 17.20
CA LEU A 42 -1.85 15.67 16.18
C LEU A 42 -2.70 16.45 15.18
N SER A 43 -2.18 17.61 14.76
CA SER A 43 -2.68 18.30 13.59
C SER A 43 -2.52 17.39 12.36
N GLU A 44 -3.40 17.51 11.35
CA GLU A 44 -3.27 16.68 10.14
C GLU A 44 -1.94 16.94 9.41
N LEU A 45 -1.41 18.16 9.50
CA LEU A 45 -0.10 18.51 8.94
C LEU A 45 1.05 17.80 9.67
N ASP A 46 1.01 17.75 11.01
CA ASP A 46 2.04 17.05 11.77
C ASP A 46 1.94 15.54 11.60
N ALA A 47 0.72 15.00 11.51
CA ALA A 47 0.49 13.60 11.16
C ALA A 47 1.04 13.29 9.75
N LEU A 48 0.89 14.21 8.79
CA LEU A 48 1.40 14.05 7.43
C LEU A 48 2.92 14.09 7.40
N ARG A 49 3.54 15.05 8.11
CA ARG A 49 4.99 15.13 8.27
C ARG A 49 5.53 13.84 8.88
N LEU A 50 4.94 13.38 9.98
CA LEU A 50 5.30 12.13 10.64
C LEU A 50 5.16 10.92 9.70
N TYR A 51 4.13 10.92 8.84
CA TYR A 51 3.91 9.88 7.85
C TYR A 51 5.04 9.83 6.81
N TYR A 52 5.39 10.97 6.21
CA TYR A 52 6.48 11.07 5.23
C TYR A 52 7.85 10.77 5.83
N ILE A 53 8.15 11.25 7.06
CA ILE A 53 9.38 10.91 7.76
C ILE A 53 9.46 9.38 7.95
N GLY A 54 8.35 8.74 8.35
CA GLY A 54 8.29 7.29 8.43
C GLY A 54 8.56 6.59 7.09
N MET A 55 8.00 7.11 5.99
CA MET A 55 8.28 6.60 4.65
C MET A 55 9.77 6.71 4.28
N PHE A 56 10.41 7.83 4.63
CA PHE A 56 11.85 8.01 4.43
C PHE A 56 12.68 6.95 5.18
N TYR A 57 12.41 6.73 6.46
CA TYR A 57 13.10 5.70 7.24
C TYR A 57 12.88 4.28 6.71
N ASN A 58 11.71 4.01 6.10
CA ASN A 58 11.42 2.73 5.48
C ASN A 58 12.24 2.45 4.21
N LEU A 59 12.89 3.45 3.61
CA LEU A 59 13.81 3.23 2.49
C LEU A 59 15.11 2.54 2.91
N PHE A 60 15.59 2.80 4.14
CA PHE A 60 16.92 2.37 4.59
C PHE A 60 16.89 1.18 5.54
N LEU A 61 15.72 0.83 6.09
CA LEU A 61 15.60 -0.20 7.11
C LEU A 61 14.92 -1.46 6.57
N PRO A 62 15.54 -2.65 6.75
CA PRO A 62 14.93 -3.93 6.39
C PRO A 62 13.60 -4.08 7.14
N THR A 63 12.61 -4.74 6.51
CA THR A 63 11.23 -5.01 7.01
C THR A 63 10.21 -3.87 6.98
N GLY A 64 10.61 -2.63 6.65
CA GLY A 64 9.67 -1.49 6.67
C GLY A 64 9.06 -1.20 8.05
N LEU A 65 9.65 -1.76 9.12
CA LEU A 65 9.31 -1.47 10.52
C LEU A 65 10.12 -0.27 11.05
N GLY A 66 11.13 0.19 10.32
CA GLY A 66 11.99 1.29 10.72
C GLY A 66 11.27 2.62 10.89
N GLY A 67 10.43 2.97 9.90
CA GLY A 67 9.58 4.15 9.94
C GLY A 67 8.56 4.09 11.06
N ASP A 68 7.94 2.92 11.29
CA ASP A 68 6.98 2.76 12.39
C ASP A 68 7.68 2.86 13.76
N GLY A 69 8.89 2.30 13.89
CA GLY A 69 9.74 2.48 15.07
C GLY A 69 10.07 3.95 15.34
N TYR A 70 10.42 4.72 14.30
CA TYR A 70 10.64 6.16 14.44
C TYR A 70 9.37 6.89 14.90
N LYS A 71 8.21 6.57 14.33
CA LYS A 71 6.93 7.19 14.74
C LYS A 71 6.62 6.89 16.20
N ILE A 72 6.82 5.64 16.64
CA ILE A 72 6.66 5.25 18.05
C ILE A 72 7.60 6.07 18.94
N TYR A 73 8.87 6.19 18.56
CA TYR A 73 9.86 6.98 19.29
C TYR A 73 9.45 8.47 19.40
N ALA A 74 9.07 9.10 18.29
CA ALA A 74 8.66 10.51 18.25
C ALA A 74 7.42 10.76 19.11
N LEU A 75 6.39 9.90 18.98
CA LEU A 75 5.16 9.99 19.75
C LEU A 75 5.40 9.76 21.25
N ASN A 76 6.21 8.77 21.62
CA ASN A 76 6.57 8.52 23.01
C ASN A 76 7.34 9.70 23.60
N ARG A 77 8.29 10.28 22.86
CA ARG A 77 9.10 11.41 23.33
C ARG A 77 8.25 12.65 23.58
N ARG A 78 7.32 12.97 22.68
CA ARG A 78 6.46 14.17 22.71
C ARG A 78 5.26 14.04 23.66
N TYR A 79 4.53 12.93 23.61
CA TYR A 79 3.27 12.73 24.35
C TYR A 79 3.42 11.83 25.60
N LYS A 80 4.61 11.26 25.85
CA LYS A 80 4.89 10.35 26.99
C LYS A 80 3.97 9.12 27.04
N THR A 81 3.33 8.77 25.92
CA THR A 81 2.46 7.60 25.80
C THR A 81 3.28 6.31 25.86
N LYS A 82 2.83 5.33 26.65
CA LYS A 82 3.49 4.01 26.76
C LYS A 82 3.60 3.34 25.39
N ILE A 83 4.78 2.79 25.08
CA ILE A 83 5.06 2.09 23.80
C ILE A 83 4.04 0.96 23.54
N SER A 84 3.61 0.24 24.58
CA SER A 84 2.60 -0.81 24.47
C SER A 84 1.23 -0.33 23.97
N LYS A 85 0.90 0.96 24.12
CA LYS A 85 -0.31 1.56 23.53
C LYS A 85 -0.09 2.05 22.10
N LEU A 86 1.16 2.29 21.69
CA LEU A 86 1.51 2.80 20.36
C LEU A 86 1.65 1.67 19.33
N ILE A 87 2.26 0.54 19.70
CA ILE A 87 2.47 -0.61 18.79
C ILE A 87 1.15 -1.07 18.11
N PRO A 88 0.04 -1.27 18.84
CA PRO A 88 -1.24 -1.68 18.24
C PRO A 88 -1.74 -0.74 17.14
N LEU A 89 -1.44 0.56 17.21
CA LEU A 89 -1.92 1.56 16.26
C LEU A 89 -1.33 1.33 14.86
N PHE A 90 -0.05 0.96 14.79
CA PHE A 90 0.64 0.69 13.53
C PHE A 90 0.24 -0.68 12.97
N LEU A 91 -0.02 -1.68 13.83
CA LEU A 91 -0.59 -2.95 13.41
C LEU A 91 -1.99 -2.77 12.83
N LEU A 92 -2.83 -1.98 13.49
CA LEU A 92 -4.18 -1.64 13.02
C LEU A 92 -4.15 -0.85 11.71
N ASP A 93 -3.21 0.08 11.54
CA ASP A 93 -3.04 0.80 10.28
C ASP A 93 -2.66 -0.13 9.12
N ARG A 94 -1.81 -1.14 9.37
CA ARG A 94 -1.49 -2.18 8.38
C ARG A 94 -2.70 -3.07 8.08
N LEU A 95 -3.33 -3.62 9.11
CA LEU A 95 -4.49 -4.52 8.96
C LEU A 95 -5.64 -3.82 8.22
N SER A 96 -5.97 -2.58 8.57
CA SER A 96 -7.02 -1.80 7.90
C SER A 96 -6.69 -1.46 6.45
N GLY A 97 -5.40 -1.42 6.07
CA GLY A 97 -4.97 -1.28 4.67
C GLY A 97 -4.96 -2.58 3.89
N LEU A 98 -4.75 -3.73 4.56
CA LEU A 98 -4.77 -5.04 3.91
C LEU A 98 -6.17 -5.47 3.46
N ILE A 99 -7.22 -5.02 4.14
CA ILE A 99 -8.61 -5.41 3.81
C ILE A 99 -8.99 -4.97 2.39
N PRO A 100 -8.90 -3.68 2.05
CA PRO A 100 -9.29 -3.21 0.73
C PRO A 100 -8.32 -3.71 -0.34
N LEU A 101 -7.04 -3.91 0.02
CA LEU A 101 -6.03 -4.52 -0.84
C LEU A 101 -6.43 -5.94 -1.28
N ILE A 102 -6.78 -6.80 -0.32
CA ILE A 102 -7.21 -8.19 -0.59
C ILE A 102 -8.55 -8.21 -1.34
N LEU A 103 -9.49 -7.36 -0.93
CA LEU A 103 -10.80 -7.24 -1.59
C LEU A 103 -10.68 -6.86 -3.06
N PHE A 104 -9.98 -5.76 -3.35
CA PHE A 104 -9.78 -5.32 -4.73
C PHE A 104 -8.94 -6.32 -5.52
N GLY A 105 -7.99 -6.99 -4.86
CA GLY A 105 -7.18 -8.06 -5.46
C GLY A 105 -8.05 -9.22 -5.92
N ALA A 106 -8.94 -9.70 -5.05
CA ALA A 106 -9.86 -10.78 -5.37
C ALA A 106 -10.86 -10.39 -6.46
N VAL A 107 -11.38 -9.15 -6.43
CA VAL A 107 -12.28 -8.64 -7.49
C VAL A 107 -11.56 -8.58 -8.83
N LEU A 108 -10.38 -7.98 -8.92
CA LEU A 108 -9.62 -7.90 -10.17
C LEU A 108 -9.18 -9.29 -10.65
N LEU A 109 -8.83 -10.19 -9.74
CA LEU A 109 -8.47 -11.56 -10.06
C LEU A 109 -9.57 -12.27 -10.87
N LEU A 110 -10.84 -12.09 -10.50
CA LEU A 110 -11.98 -12.69 -11.21
C LEU A 110 -12.05 -12.30 -12.69
N PHE A 111 -11.65 -11.06 -13.02
CA PHE A 111 -11.67 -10.53 -14.38
C PHE A 111 -10.33 -10.65 -15.13
N SER A 112 -9.28 -11.13 -14.44
CA SER A 112 -7.95 -11.24 -15.01
C SER A 112 -7.73 -12.56 -15.75
N ARG A 113 -6.78 -12.58 -16.71
CA ARG A 113 -6.30 -13.82 -17.35
C ARG A 113 -5.66 -14.84 -16.40
N PHE A 114 -5.43 -14.49 -15.14
CA PHE A 114 -4.98 -15.43 -14.11
C PHE A 114 -6.08 -16.40 -13.67
N ASN A 115 -7.36 -16.04 -13.83
CA ASN A 115 -8.50 -16.87 -13.49
C ASN A 115 -8.74 -17.96 -14.57
N LYS A 116 -7.81 -18.90 -14.67
CA LYS A 116 -7.85 -20.00 -15.66
C LYS A 116 -8.67 -21.21 -15.20
N ASP A 117 -8.89 -21.34 -13.89
CA ASP A 117 -9.48 -22.51 -13.26
C ASP A 117 -10.62 -22.11 -12.30
N ILE A 118 -11.64 -22.95 -12.21
CA ILE A 118 -12.81 -22.74 -11.36
C ILE A 118 -12.42 -22.64 -9.88
N TYR A 119 -11.35 -23.31 -9.46
CA TYR A 119 -10.83 -23.21 -8.09
C TYR A 119 -10.34 -21.81 -7.75
N ILE A 120 -9.76 -21.08 -8.71
CA ILE A 120 -9.31 -19.69 -8.52
C ILE A 120 -10.54 -18.78 -8.34
N SER A 121 -11.58 -19.00 -9.12
CA SER A 121 -12.85 -18.29 -8.97
C SER A 121 -13.48 -18.53 -7.59
N TYR A 122 -13.56 -19.78 -7.13
CA TYR A 122 -14.07 -20.08 -5.79
C TYR A 122 -13.24 -19.45 -4.68
N LEU A 123 -11.92 -19.46 -4.81
CA LEU A 123 -11.02 -18.80 -3.86
C LEU A 123 -11.26 -17.29 -3.83
N ALA A 124 -11.43 -16.65 -4.99
CA ALA A 124 -11.72 -15.22 -5.09
C ALA A 124 -13.09 -14.88 -4.48
N TYR A 125 -14.16 -15.62 -4.82
CA TYR A 125 -15.47 -15.42 -4.22
C TYR A 125 -15.47 -15.64 -2.71
N GLY A 126 -14.81 -16.70 -2.23
CA GLY A 126 -14.63 -16.97 -0.80
C GLY A 126 -13.90 -15.82 -0.09
N THR A 127 -12.84 -15.30 -0.70
CA THR A 127 -12.09 -14.14 -0.19
C THR A 127 -12.96 -12.88 -0.12
N ILE A 128 -13.75 -12.60 -1.16
CA ILE A 128 -14.67 -11.45 -1.19
C ILE A 128 -15.71 -11.57 -0.07
N LEU A 129 -16.33 -12.74 0.07
CA LEU A 129 -17.38 -12.98 1.06
C LEU A 129 -16.86 -12.93 2.50
N LEU A 130 -15.69 -13.52 2.76
CA LEU A 130 -15.17 -13.71 4.12
C LEU A 130 -14.28 -12.58 4.62
N SER A 131 -13.68 -11.77 3.75
CA SER A 131 -12.72 -10.73 4.14
C SER A 131 -13.30 -9.74 5.16
N ILE A 132 -14.44 -9.11 4.88
CA ILE A 132 -15.05 -8.12 5.81
C ILE A 132 -15.46 -8.78 7.15
N PRO A 133 -16.23 -9.89 7.18
CA PRO A 133 -16.58 -10.55 8.43
C PRO A 133 -15.37 -11.04 9.24
N ALA A 134 -14.42 -11.71 8.60
CA ALA A 134 -13.23 -12.24 9.27
C ALA A 134 -12.43 -11.11 9.94
N LEU A 135 -12.33 -9.96 9.29
CA LEU A 135 -11.57 -8.83 9.81
C LEU A 135 -12.32 -8.04 10.87
N TYR A 136 -13.65 -7.94 10.79
CA TYR A 136 -14.46 -7.41 11.88
C TYR A 136 -14.31 -8.27 13.15
N LEU A 137 -14.37 -9.61 13.00
CA LEU A 137 -14.14 -10.55 14.10
C LEU A 137 -12.71 -10.47 14.66
N LEU A 138 -11.70 -10.37 13.79
CA LEU A 138 -10.32 -10.17 14.20
C LEU A 138 -10.14 -8.88 15.00
N ASN A 139 -10.77 -7.78 14.55
CA ASN A 139 -10.71 -6.51 15.25
C ASN A 139 -11.42 -6.56 16.61
N LEU A 140 -12.58 -7.22 16.68
CA LEU A 140 -13.28 -7.48 17.95
C LEU A 140 -12.44 -8.31 18.93
N TYR A 141 -11.71 -9.30 18.42
CA TYR A 141 -10.91 -10.21 19.26
C TYR A 141 -9.60 -9.57 19.74
N LEU A 142 -8.84 -8.91 18.85
CA LEU A 142 -7.51 -8.39 19.16
C LEU A 142 -7.49 -6.91 19.57
N PHE A 143 -8.47 -6.11 19.12
CA PHE A 143 -8.43 -4.64 19.17
C PHE A 143 -9.79 -4.02 19.50
N ARG A 144 -10.53 -4.64 20.42
CA ARG A 144 -11.91 -4.27 20.80
C ARG A 144 -12.11 -2.77 21.03
N ASP A 145 -11.12 -2.10 21.62
CA ASP A 145 -11.17 -0.67 21.93
C ASP A 145 -11.29 0.24 20.69
N TYR A 146 -10.90 -0.26 19.51
CA TYR A 146 -10.86 0.50 18.26
C TYR A 146 -12.02 0.20 17.33
N ILE A 147 -12.97 -0.65 17.73
CA ILE A 147 -14.08 -1.09 16.86
C ILE A 147 -14.96 0.08 16.40
N LYS A 148 -15.10 1.13 17.23
CA LYS A 148 -15.92 2.32 16.91
C LYS A 148 -15.37 3.09 15.71
N ILE A 149 -14.06 3.05 15.48
CA ILE A 149 -13.42 3.73 14.35
C ILE A 149 -13.18 2.79 13.16
N PHE A 150 -13.47 1.50 13.29
CA PHE A 150 -13.17 0.47 12.29
C PHE A 150 -13.74 0.79 10.89
N LEU A 151 -15.03 1.11 10.79
CA LEU A 151 -15.66 1.41 9.50
C LEU A 151 -15.06 2.66 8.83
N ALA A 152 -14.73 3.66 9.65
CA ALA A 152 -14.09 4.88 9.18
C ALA A 152 -12.66 4.65 8.70
N THR A 153 -11.88 3.81 9.38
CA THR A 153 -10.51 3.51 8.95
C THR A 153 -10.49 2.53 7.77
N LEU A 154 -11.45 1.61 7.70
CA LEU A 154 -11.68 0.74 6.55
C LEU A 154 -12.02 1.54 5.28
N SER A 155 -12.94 2.50 5.36
CA SER A 155 -13.31 3.33 4.21
C SER A 155 -12.15 4.21 3.74
N LEU A 156 -11.39 4.82 4.66
CA LEU A 156 -10.17 5.55 4.32
C LEU A 156 -9.10 4.64 3.71
N GLY A 157 -8.98 3.40 4.20
CA GLY A 157 -8.11 2.38 3.60
C GLY A 157 -8.52 2.05 2.16
N ALA A 158 -9.83 1.94 1.89
CA ALA A 158 -10.34 1.67 0.57
C ALA A 158 -10.07 2.84 -0.39
N VAL A 159 -10.29 4.09 0.05
CA VAL A 159 -9.95 5.28 -0.73
C VAL A 159 -8.46 5.35 -1.03
N LEU A 160 -7.60 5.09 -0.04
CA LEU A 160 -6.15 5.01 -0.23
C LEU A 160 -5.78 3.97 -1.29
N GLN A 161 -6.37 2.78 -1.21
CA GLN A 161 -6.08 1.69 -2.14
C GLN A 161 -6.59 1.99 -3.56
N LEU A 162 -7.76 2.62 -3.70
CA LEU A 162 -8.28 3.08 -4.98
C LEU A 162 -7.35 4.12 -5.61
N LEU A 163 -6.87 5.10 -4.84
CA LEU A 163 -5.93 6.10 -5.36
C LEU A 163 -4.62 5.47 -5.84
N GLN A 164 -4.10 4.46 -5.13
CA GLN A 164 -2.92 3.72 -5.58
C GLN A 164 -3.20 2.85 -6.82
N LEU A 165 -4.39 2.26 -6.93
CA LEU A 165 -4.80 1.53 -8.13
C LEU A 165 -4.93 2.44 -9.35
N ILE A 166 -5.49 3.64 -9.20
CA ILE A 166 -5.57 4.59 -10.30
C ILE A 166 -4.16 5.10 -10.66
N SER A 167 -3.29 5.35 -9.66
CA SER A 167 -1.87 5.65 -9.91
C SER A 167 -1.18 4.53 -10.71
N ALA A 168 -1.39 3.26 -10.32
CA ALA A 168 -0.90 2.10 -11.05
C ALA A 168 -1.48 2.04 -12.48
N LEU A 169 -2.77 2.28 -12.66
CA LEU A 169 -3.41 2.30 -13.98
C LEU A 169 -2.76 3.35 -14.88
N LEU A 170 -2.49 4.55 -14.36
CA LEU A 170 -1.82 5.60 -15.12
C LEU A 170 -0.40 5.18 -15.54
N ILE A 171 0.33 4.43 -14.71
CA ILE A 171 1.62 3.86 -15.12
C ILE A 171 1.44 2.86 -16.27
N VAL A 172 0.40 2.01 -16.23
CA VAL A 172 0.08 1.09 -17.33
C VAL A 172 -0.17 1.84 -18.64
N TYR A 173 -0.90 2.95 -18.58
CA TYR A 173 -1.12 3.83 -19.75
C TYR A 173 0.21 4.46 -20.22
N ALA A 174 1.04 4.92 -19.29
CA ALA A 174 2.34 5.51 -19.61
C ALA A 174 3.26 4.55 -20.38
N ILE A 175 3.22 3.25 -20.07
CA ILE A 175 4.02 2.21 -20.74
C ILE A 175 3.29 1.52 -21.92
N SER A 176 2.16 2.10 -22.36
CA SER A 176 1.34 1.61 -23.49
C SER A 176 0.84 0.17 -23.35
N GLN A 177 0.49 -0.27 -22.13
CA GLN A 177 -0.02 -1.63 -21.84
C GLN A 177 -1.51 -1.65 -21.47
N GLN A 178 -2.29 -0.70 -21.99
CA GLN A 178 -3.71 -0.52 -21.64
C GLN A 178 -4.57 -1.79 -21.87
N ASP A 179 -4.25 -2.61 -22.87
CA ASP A 179 -4.98 -3.86 -23.16
C ASP A 179 -4.81 -4.93 -22.07
N ASN A 180 -3.77 -4.83 -21.25
CA ASN A 180 -3.45 -5.75 -20.15
C ASN A 180 -3.63 -5.09 -18.77
N SER A 181 -4.44 -4.02 -18.69
CA SER A 181 -4.61 -3.24 -17.45
C SER A 181 -5.04 -4.10 -16.26
N ILE A 182 -5.95 -5.04 -16.47
CA ILE A 182 -6.46 -5.89 -15.39
C ILE A 182 -5.35 -6.80 -14.85
N GLU A 183 -4.52 -7.36 -15.72
CA GLU A 183 -3.38 -8.22 -15.37
C GLU A 183 -2.35 -7.44 -14.54
N PHE A 184 -1.96 -6.25 -15.00
CA PHE A 184 -1.00 -5.40 -14.30
C PHE A 184 -1.54 -4.93 -12.95
N LEU A 185 -2.82 -4.52 -12.86
CA LEU A 185 -3.42 -4.10 -11.60
C LEU A 185 -3.59 -5.28 -10.63
N THR A 186 -3.94 -6.46 -11.12
CA THR A 186 -4.03 -7.69 -10.30
C THR A 186 -2.66 -8.02 -9.72
N LEU A 187 -1.61 -8.05 -10.56
CA LEU A 187 -0.24 -8.29 -10.12
C LEU A 187 0.27 -7.20 -9.17
N PHE A 188 -0.10 -5.94 -9.38
CA PHE A 188 0.24 -4.85 -8.48
C PHE A 188 -0.32 -5.08 -7.07
N LEU A 189 -1.57 -5.53 -6.95
CA LEU A 189 -2.17 -5.85 -5.65
C LEU A 189 -1.55 -7.10 -5.02
N ILE A 190 -1.35 -8.17 -5.80
CA ILE A 190 -0.66 -9.39 -5.32
C ILE A 190 0.74 -9.03 -4.82
N SER A 191 1.51 -8.30 -5.62
CA SER A 191 2.85 -7.83 -5.29
C SER A 191 2.86 -7.01 -4.00
N SER A 192 1.83 -6.17 -3.78
CA SER A 192 1.71 -5.38 -2.56
C SER A 192 1.43 -6.24 -1.33
N ILE A 193 0.65 -7.33 -1.47
CA ILE A 193 0.44 -8.32 -0.39
C ILE A 193 1.75 -9.04 -0.07
N VAL A 194 2.46 -9.53 -1.08
CA VAL A 194 3.73 -10.26 -0.88
C VAL A 194 4.78 -9.34 -0.26
N ALA A 195 4.82 -8.05 -0.64
CA ALA A 195 5.74 -7.06 -0.08
C ALA A 195 5.47 -6.72 1.40
N VAL A 196 4.28 -7.04 1.94
CA VAL A 196 3.99 -6.89 3.38
C VAL A 196 4.64 -8.00 4.19
N LEU A 197 4.95 -9.15 3.57
CA LEU A 197 5.68 -10.22 4.23
C LEU A 197 7.12 -9.75 4.51
N PRO A 198 7.68 -10.04 5.70
CA PRO A 198 9.01 -9.59 6.12
C PRO A 198 10.13 -10.40 5.45
N ILE A 199 10.01 -10.65 4.15
CA ILE A 199 10.96 -11.42 3.34
C ILE A 199 11.93 -10.52 2.54
N SER A 200 11.68 -9.21 2.47
CA SER A 200 12.51 -8.28 1.70
C SER A 200 12.70 -6.90 2.34
N ILE A 201 13.69 -6.16 1.85
CA ILE A 201 13.99 -4.79 2.25
C ILE A 201 13.13 -3.85 1.41
N GLY A 202 12.11 -3.23 2.02
CA GLY A 202 11.24 -2.26 1.34
C GLY A 202 10.40 -2.82 0.17
N GLY A 203 10.26 -4.15 0.06
CA GLY A 203 9.60 -4.80 -1.07
C GLY A 203 10.47 -4.94 -2.33
N VAL A 204 11.72 -4.47 -2.30
CA VAL A 204 12.64 -4.51 -3.44
C VAL A 204 13.01 -5.97 -3.76
N GLY A 205 12.98 -6.33 -5.03
CA GLY A 205 13.19 -7.69 -5.54
C GLY A 205 11.89 -8.50 -5.58
N VAL A 206 11.05 -8.42 -4.54
CA VAL A 206 9.79 -9.18 -4.47
C VAL A 206 8.78 -8.69 -5.49
N ARG A 207 8.71 -7.37 -5.73
CA ARG A 207 7.79 -6.82 -6.72
C ARG A 207 8.19 -7.24 -8.14
N GLU A 208 9.46 -7.10 -8.46
CA GLU A 208 10.04 -7.49 -9.74
C GLU A 208 9.80 -8.97 -10.01
N LEU A 209 10.06 -9.85 -9.03
CA LEU A 209 9.80 -11.28 -9.15
C LEU A 209 8.31 -11.60 -9.32
N THR A 210 7.42 -10.91 -8.61
CA THR A 210 5.97 -11.11 -8.76
C THR A 210 5.51 -10.78 -10.18
N PHE A 211 5.99 -9.68 -10.75
CA PHE A 211 5.67 -9.30 -12.13
C PHE A 211 6.32 -10.24 -13.15
N LEU A 212 7.58 -10.63 -12.92
CA LEU A 212 8.32 -11.53 -13.79
C LEU A 212 7.63 -12.89 -13.90
N TYR A 213 7.36 -13.56 -12.77
CA TYR A 213 6.70 -14.86 -12.77
C TYR A 213 5.22 -14.75 -13.14
N GLY A 214 4.54 -13.69 -12.69
CA GLY A 214 3.13 -13.45 -12.97
C GLY A 214 2.85 -13.30 -14.47
N LEU A 215 3.53 -12.36 -15.15
CA LEU A 215 3.30 -12.14 -16.58
C LEU A 215 3.72 -13.34 -17.43
N ASN A 216 4.84 -13.99 -17.08
CA ASN A 216 5.30 -15.19 -17.78
C ASN A 216 4.28 -16.34 -17.66
N TYR A 217 3.63 -16.51 -16.50
CA TYR A 217 2.57 -17.51 -16.31
C TYR A 217 1.34 -17.33 -17.23
N ILE A 218 1.05 -16.10 -17.64
CA ILE A 218 -0.03 -15.79 -18.59
C ILE A 218 0.47 -15.54 -20.02
N GLY A 219 1.75 -15.77 -20.30
CA GLY A 219 2.35 -15.63 -21.63
C GLY A 219 2.53 -14.18 -22.09
N LEU A 220 2.61 -13.22 -21.17
CA LEU A 220 2.90 -11.82 -21.46
C LEU A 220 4.39 -11.50 -21.24
N ASP A 221 4.87 -10.44 -21.88
CA ASP A 221 6.25 -9.97 -21.74
C ASP A 221 6.53 -9.51 -20.30
N SER A 222 7.38 -10.28 -19.61
CA SER A 222 7.80 -10.02 -18.23
C SER A 222 8.64 -8.76 -18.08
N ASP A 223 9.38 -8.36 -19.13
CA ASP A 223 10.28 -7.20 -19.06
C ASP A 223 9.49 -5.91 -18.81
N VAL A 224 8.30 -5.81 -19.41
CA VAL A 224 7.39 -4.67 -19.24
C VAL A 224 6.84 -4.61 -17.81
N GLY A 225 6.57 -5.77 -17.20
CA GLY A 225 6.15 -5.87 -15.79
C GLY A 225 7.22 -5.38 -14.83
N VAL A 226 8.49 -5.72 -15.08
CA VAL A 226 9.62 -5.22 -14.28
C VAL A 226 9.79 -3.71 -14.45
N VAL A 227 9.60 -3.18 -15.67
CA VAL A 227 9.62 -1.73 -15.90
C VAL A 227 8.51 -1.04 -15.09
N PHE A 228 7.29 -1.58 -15.11
CA PHE A 228 6.18 -1.08 -14.29
C PHE A 228 6.53 -1.04 -12.80
N SER A 229 7.09 -2.12 -12.25
CA SER A 229 7.43 -2.18 -10.82
C SER A 229 8.52 -1.18 -10.44
N ILE A 230 9.51 -0.99 -11.32
CA ILE A 230 10.57 0.00 -11.15
C ILE A 230 10.00 1.43 -11.17
N ILE A 231 9.12 1.77 -12.12
CA ILE A 231 8.49 3.10 -12.19
C ILE A 231 7.70 3.40 -10.90
N PHE A 232 6.88 2.45 -10.44
CA PHE A 232 6.13 2.61 -9.19
C PHE A 232 7.06 2.78 -7.98
N PHE A 233 8.17 2.04 -7.97
CA PHE A 233 9.20 2.18 -6.94
C PHE A 233 9.87 3.57 -6.99
N ILE A 234 10.21 4.09 -8.16
CA ILE A 234 10.77 5.45 -8.33
C ILE A 234 9.79 6.50 -7.78
N ILE A 235 8.50 6.43 -8.13
CA ILE A 235 7.46 7.33 -7.57
C ILE A 235 7.44 7.25 -6.03
N THR A 236 7.56 6.03 -5.49
CA THR A 236 7.60 5.81 -4.04
C THR A 236 8.84 6.45 -3.41
N VAL A 237 10.03 6.23 -3.98
CA VAL A 237 11.30 6.78 -3.50
C VAL A 237 11.28 8.31 -3.55
N THR A 238 10.92 8.89 -4.69
CA THR A 238 10.85 10.36 -4.87
C THR A 238 9.91 11.00 -3.86
N SER A 239 8.75 10.40 -3.62
CA SER A 239 7.80 10.88 -2.59
C SER A 239 8.36 10.72 -1.17
N SER A 240 9.07 9.64 -0.90
CA SER A 240 9.63 9.34 0.43
C SER A 240 10.79 10.26 0.80
N ILE A 241 11.59 10.72 -0.17
CA ILE A 241 12.70 11.66 0.05
C ILE A 241 12.24 12.97 0.69
N VAL A 242 11.01 13.42 0.39
CA VAL A 242 10.41 14.61 1.03
C VAL A 242 10.46 14.49 2.56
N GLY A 243 10.27 13.29 3.11
CA GLY A 243 10.35 13.02 4.53
C GLY A 243 11.72 13.30 5.16
N GLY A 244 12.82 13.17 4.42
CA GLY A 244 14.17 13.42 4.92
C GLY A 244 14.50 14.91 5.13
N VAL A 245 13.76 15.80 4.47
CA VAL A 245 13.93 17.26 4.58
C VAL A 245 13.00 17.86 5.63
N LEU A 246 11.94 17.16 6.01
CA LEU A 246 10.98 17.63 7.00
C LEU A 246 11.57 17.58 8.41
N LYS A 247 11.37 18.66 9.17
CA LYS A 247 11.74 18.70 10.59
C LYS A 247 10.87 17.73 11.39
N SER A 248 11.50 17.02 12.31
CA SER A 248 10.83 16.16 13.28
C SER A 248 9.83 16.95 14.13
N ILE A 249 8.76 16.27 14.55
CA ILE A 249 7.66 16.81 15.35
C ILE A 249 7.91 16.65 16.85
#